data_AF-A0A1M6QGP5-F1
#
_entry.id   AF-A0A1M6QGP5-F1
#
_cell.length_a   1.000
_cell.length_b   1.000
_cell.length_c   1.000
_cell.angle_alpha   90.00
_cell.angle_beta   90.00
_cell.angle_gamma   90.00
#
_symmetry.space_group_name_H-M   'P 1'
#
loop_
_entity.id
_entity.type
_entity.pdbx_description
1 polymer ?
#
loop_
_entity_poly.entity_id
_entity_poly.type
_entity_poly.pdbx_seq_one_letter_code
_entity_poly.pdbx_strand_id
1 'polypeptide(L)'
;MNFHKEKPILIGRLNRLDAETMTLTGHLGNVVALSNEEYKILKLMNGFSTFEELAKKHNKEIKYITEVYQKYQGDKKLTLLSNWNIIGWCNECKVYVSGDKCGLCGGDLSKIVFAPPCDPWICLDEEREFIVKVLKEKFDIQLPKDIFLLANNGVENNVFFWEIAYKDRIIMKIVFSSIEESNWKYQLLTTFKEIRDEEWIVFNDKTIQKTIIANKKRQEILFKNSSAFIKEQCSLFKTKPLIYFSGGKESMVMYSLFSRLGIEANVLTVAPGAEFPDDLEFMLEFKKNIEADENFNYYFYQSDGNRIIEALNSRKVLSAKDPWCRIDFKKELKNIGTKEIYKGDDFIACEGSRWYENDFRRRHPKVNFISGYQHQLWIHPIAEWTSFDIWIYMFTQSLPINPVYYKGFQRTTCWMCPIVNPFHLSRSKKYYPELWEKIKDCRLEAFGDDNSQDLPY
;
A
#
# COMPACT_ATOMS: atom_id res chain seq x y z
N MET A 1 6.60 -27.61 -15.45
CA MET A 1 7.26 -26.64 -14.55
C MET A 1 7.59 -27.33 -13.24
N ASN A 2 8.79 -27.14 -12.70
CA ASN A 2 9.16 -27.65 -11.39
C ASN A 2 8.65 -26.68 -10.32
N PHE A 3 7.45 -26.92 -9.78
CA PHE A 3 6.81 -26.03 -8.81
C PHE A 3 7.41 -26.08 -7.40
N HIS A 4 8.32 -27.01 -7.11
CA HIS A 4 8.72 -27.32 -5.73
C HIS A 4 9.16 -26.10 -4.91
N LYS A 5 9.93 -25.19 -5.51
CA LYS A 5 10.47 -23.98 -4.86
C LYS A 5 9.68 -22.71 -5.14
N GLU A 6 8.65 -22.78 -5.99
CA GLU A 6 7.81 -21.62 -6.28
C GLU A 6 6.86 -21.34 -5.12
N LYS A 7 6.47 -20.06 -4.97
CA LYS A 7 5.55 -19.62 -3.92
C LYS A 7 4.24 -19.17 -4.55
N PRO A 8 3.10 -19.86 -4.34
CA PRO A 8 1.81 -19.37 -4.80
C PRO A 8 1.32 -18.21 -3.92
N ILE A 9 0.66 -17.24 -4.55
CA ILE A 9 0.03 -16.10 -3.88
C ILE A 9 -1.42 -15.95 -4.32
N LEU A 10 -2.30 -16.00 -3.32
CA LEU A 10 -3.73 -15.81 -3.44
C LEU A 10 -4.02 -14.31 -3.61
N ILE A 11 -4.73 -14.01 -4.69
CA ILE A 11 -5.12 -12.65 -5.06
C ILE A 11 -6.65 -12.51 -5.12
N GLY A 12 -7.40 -13.60 -5.16
CA GLY A 12 -8.86 -13.61 -5.04
C GLY A 12 -9.32 -13.62 -3.59
N ARG A 13 -10.56 -13.18 -3.37
CA ARG A 13 -11.21 -13.17 -2.06
C ARG A 13 -11.76 -14.54 -1.70
N LEU A 14 -11.29 -15.09 -0.58
CA LEU A 14 -11.90 -16.25 0.05
C LEU A 14 -13.04 -15.80 0.96
N ASN A 15 -14.18 -16.49 0.90
CA ASN A 15 -15.24 -16.33 1.89
C ASN A 15 -15.75 -17.69 2.36
N ARG A 16 -16.18 -17.74 3.61
CA ARG A 16 -17.04 -18.78 4.17
C ARG A 16 -18.38 -18.13 4.48
N LEU A 17 -19.40 -18.42 3.69
CA LEU A 17 -20.73 -17.83 3.87
C LEU A 17 -21.53 -18.59 4.93
N ASP A 18 -21.36 -19.90 4.98
CA ASP A 18 -21.92 -20.80 5.98
C ASP A 18 -21.03 -22.06 6.12
N ALA A 19 -21.54 -23.10 6.80
CA ALA A 19 -20.78 -24.34 7.04
C ALA A 19 -20.47 -25.14 5.75
N GLU A 20 -21.29 -25.00 4.71
CA GLU A 20 -21.26 -25.78 3.47
C GLU A 20 -20.86 -24.93 2.26
N THR A 21 -20.96 -23.61 2.35
CA THR A 21 -20.68 -22.67 1.26
C THR A 21 -19.38 -21.89 1.50
N MET A 22 -18.34 -22.29 0.78
CA MET A 22 -17.06 -21.59 0.69
C MET A 22 -16.82 -21.14 -0.74
N THR A 23 -16.29 -19.94 -0.92
CA THR A 23 -16.12 -19.36 -2.25
C THR A 23 -14.75 -18.74 -2.43
N LEU A 24 -14.29 -18.75 -3.67
CA LEU A 24 -13.18 -17.94 -4.17
C LEU A 24 -13.73 -16.99 -5.24
N THR A 25 -13.57 -15.69 -5.02
CA THR A 25 -14.03 -14.65 -5.93
C THR A 25 -12.83 -13.90 -6.50
N GLY A 26 -12.68 -13.87 -7.83
CA GLY A 26 -11.65 -13.04 -8.46
C GLY A 26 -12.01 -11.55 -8.41
N HIS A 27 -11.07 -10.67 -8.74
CA HIS A 27 -11.29 -9.21 -8.75
C HIS A 27 -12.42 -8.74 -9.68
N LEU A 28 -12.77 -9.57 -10.68
CA LEU A 28 -13.85 -9.31 -11.65
C LEU A 28 -15.21 -9.85 -11.19
N GLY A 29 -15.31 -10.37 -9.97
CA GLY A 29 -16.57 -10.89 -9.40
C GLY A 29 -16.92 -12.32 -9.81
N ASN A 30 -16.05 -13.02 -10.55
CA ASN A 30 -16.24 -14.42 -10.90
C ASN A 30 -16.07 -15.33 -9.68
N VAL A 31 -17.18 -15.85 -9.16
CA VAL A 31 -17.26 -16.69 -7.97
C VAL A 31 -17.18 -18.17 -8.35
N VAL A 32 -16.38 -18.94 -7.61
CA VAL A 32 -16.37 -20.41 -7.66
C VAL A 32 -16.57 -20.99 -6.26
N ALA A 33 -17.32 -22.09 -6.18
CA ALA A 33 -17.49 -22.84 -4.94
C ALA A 33 -16.22 -23.67 -4.64
N LEU A 34 -15.92 -23.82 -3.35
CA LEU A 34 -14.77 -24.55 -2.84
C LEU A 34 -15.21 -25.67 -1.90
N SER A 35 -14.50 -26.80 -1.93
CA SER A 35 -14.53 -27.73 -0.81
C SER A 35 -13.84 -27.14 0.43
N ASN A 36 -14.16 -27.68 1.61
CA ASN A 36 -13.48 -27.33 2.86
C ASN A 36 -11.95 -27.50 2.78
N GLU A 37 -11.48 -28.51 2.05
CA GLU A 37 -10.05 -28.79 1.91
C GLU A 37 -9.36 -27.78 1.00
N GLU A 38 -9.95 -27.47 -0.16
CA GLU A 38 -9.44 -26.45 -1.07
C GLU A 38 -9.39 -25.07 -0.40
N TYR A 39 -10.42 -24.71 0.38
CA TYR A 39 -10.44 -23.48 1.16
C TYR A 39 -9.24 -23.37 2.12
N LYS A 40 -8.95 -24.44 2.86
CA LYS A 40 -7.81 -24.47 3.80
C LYS A 40 -6.48 -24.35 3.08
N ILE A 41 -6.32 -25.04 1.94
CA ILE A 41 -5.10 -24.99 1.13
C ILE A 41 -4.88 -23.59 0.54
N LEU A 42 -5.90 -23.02 -0.09
CA LEU A 42 -5.83 -21.69 -0.71
C LEU A 42 -5.51 -20.60 0.31
N LYS A 43 -6.06 -20.69 1.54
CA LYS A 43 -5.78 -19.73 2.63
C LYS A 43 -4.29 -19.65 2.97
N LEU A 44 -3.54 -20.73 2.76
CA LEU A 44 -2.11 -20.79 3.06
C LEU A 44 -1.21 -20.44 1.87
N MET A 45 -1.77 -20.29 0.67
CA MET A 45 -1.07 -19.76 -0.51
C MET A 45 -0.91 -18.23 -0.41
N ASN A 46 -0.22 -17.76 0.61
CA ASN A 46 -0.11 -16.33 0.95
C ASN A 46 1.16 -15.66 0.39
N GLY A 47 1.96 -16.38 -0.41
CA GLY A 47 3.23 -15.91 -0.96
C GLY A 47 4.45 -16.10 -0.05
N PHE A 48 4.31 -16.66 1.16
CA PHE A 48 5.45 -16.95 2.04
C PHE A 48 5.95 -18.39 1.92
N SER A 49 5.04 -19.35 1.78
CA SER A 49 5.34 -20.78 1.69
C SER A 49 5.48 -21.27 0.25
N THR A 50 6.43 -22.17 0.03
CA THR A 50 6.61 -22.92 -1.22
C THR A 50 5.58 -24.03 -1.36
N PHE A 51 5.40 -24.56 -2.57
CA PHE A 51 4.55 -25.76 -2.79
C PHE A 51 4.96 -26.95 -1.91
N GLU A 52 6.26 -27.15 -1.69
CA GLU A 52 6.76 -28.23 -0.82
C GLU A 52 6.41 -28.01 0.65
N GLU A 53 6.56 -26.78 1.15
CA GLU A 53 6.18 -26.42 2.52
C GLU A 53 4.67 -26.53 2.75
N LEU A 54 3.86 -26.15 1.75
CA LEU A 54 2.41 -26.31 1.79
C LEU A 54 2.01 -27.79 1.83
N ALA A 55 2.64 -28.63 1.01
CA ALA A 55 2.40 -30.08 0.99
C ALA A 55 2.68 -30.70 2.37
N LYS A 56 3.81 -30.33 2.99
CA LYS A 56 4.17 -30.73 4.36
C LYS A 56 3.14 -30.24 5.39
N LYS A 57 2.73 -28.96 5.34
CA LYS A 57 1.78 -28.37 6.29
C LYS A 57 0.39 -28.99 6.23
N HIS A 58 -0.04 -29.46 5.06
CA HIS A 58 -1.33 -30.13 4.87
C HIS A 58 -1.27 -31.64 4.99
N ASN A 59 -0.09 -32.24 5.18
CA ASN A 59 0.12 -33.68 5.11
C ASN A 59 -0.43 -34.28 3.80
N LYS A 60 -0.04 -33.68 2.67
CA LYS A 60 -0.46 -34.06 1.30
C LYS A 60 0.76 -34.25 0.41
N GLU A 61 0.56 -34.95 -0.71
CA GLU A 61 1.52 -34.93 -1.79
C GLU A 61 1.58 -33.56 -2.47
N ILE A 62 2.77 -33.15 -2.92
CA ILE A 62 2.95 -31.90 -3.67
C ILE A 62 2.09 -31.86 -4.95
N LYS A 63 1.84 -33.01 -5.55
CA LYS A 63 0.97 -33.16 -6.72
C LYS A 63 -0.43 -32.61 -6.42
N TYR A 64 -1.00 -32.96 -5.27
CA TYR A 64 -2.33 -32.48 -4.87
C TYR A 64 -2.37 -30.95 -4.67
N ILE A 65 -1.36 -30.38 -4.02
CA ILE A 65 -1.26 -28.91 -3.86
C ILE A 65 -1.15 -28.22 -5.23
N THR A 66 -0.39 -28.82 -6.14
CA THR A 66 -0.21 -28.30 -7.51
C THR A 66 -1.50 -28.37 -8.31
N GLU A 67 -2.28 -29.46 -8.19
CA GLU A 67 -3.59 -29.60 -8.82
C GLU A 67 -4.58 -28.53 -8.33
N VAL A 68 -4.63 -28.28 -7.01
CA VAL A 68 -5.44 -27.19 -6.44
C VAL A 68 -5.01 -25.84 -7.00
N TYR A 69 -3.70 -25.57 -7.08
CA TYR A 69 -3.19 -24.33 -7.66
C TYR A 69 -3.59 -24.19 -9.13
N GLN A 70 -3.39 -25.22 -9.95
CA GLN A 70 -3.71 -25.20 -11.38
C GLN A 70 -5.20 -24.99 -11.63
N LYS A 71 -6.06 -25.55 -10.78
CA LYS A 71 -7.52 -25.37 -10.85
C LYS A 71 -7.95 -23.91 -10.71
N TYR A 72 -7.24 -23.13 -9.89
CA TYR A 72 -7.62 -21.75 -9.54
C TYR A 72 -6.65 -20.68 -10.05
N GLN A 73 -5.57 -21.05 -10.74
CA GLN A 73 -4.63 -20.12 -11.36
C GLN A 73 -5.34 -19.26 -12.42
N GLY A 74 -5.01 -17.97 -12.47
CA GLY A 74 -5.57 -17.03 -13.44
C GLY A 74 -6.78 -16.25 -12.92
N ASP A 75 -7.45 -15.53 -13.82
CA ASP A 75 -8.65 -14.69 -13.57
C ASP A 75 -8.62 -13.86 -12.28
N LYS A 76 -7.44 -13.35 -11.93
CA LYS A 76 -7.25 -12.57 -10.70
C LYS A 76 -7.69 -13.34 -9.42
N LYS A 77 -7.48 -14.66 -9.38
CA LYS A 77 -7.73 -15.53 -8.22
C LYS A 77 -6.44 -16.02 -7.57
N LEU A 78 -5.53 -16.57 -8.37
CA LEU A 78 -4.28 -17.18 -7.87
C LEU A 78 -3.17 -17.04 -8.91
N THR A 79 -1.95 -16.79 -8.45
CA THR A 79 -0.76 -16.69 -9.29
C THR A 79 0.50 -17.08 -8.52
N LEU A 80 1.66 -17.03 -9.15
CA LEU A 80 2.95 -17.16 -8.46
C LEU A 80 3.39 -15.80 -7.90
N LEU A 81 4.06 -15.82 -6.75
CA LEU A 81 4.64 -14.62 -6.13
C LEU A 81 5.58 -13.90 -7.09
N SER A 82 6.37 -14.66 -7.84
CA SER A 82 7.22 -14.14 -8.91
C SER A 82 6.35 -13.37 -9.90
N ASN A 83 5.29 -13.94 -10.46
CA ASN A 83 4.40 -13.26 -11.41
C ASN A 83 3.68 -12.03 -10.82
N TRP A 84 3.39 -12.01 -9.53
CA TRP A 84 2.79 -10.85 -8.85
C TRP A 84 3.77 -9.69 -8.67
N ASN A 85 5.06 -10.00 -8.50
CA ASN A 85 6.13 -9.00 -8.51
C ASN A 85 6.35 -8.49 -9.94
N ILE A 86 6.10 -7.20 -10.14
CA ILE A 86 6.21 -6.55 -11.45
C ILE A 86 7.42 -5.62 -11.55
N ILE A 87 8.22 -5.47 -10.49
CA ILE A 87 9.35 -4.54 -10.48
C ILE A 87 10.65 -5.29 -10.74
N GLY A 88 11.46 -4.75 -11.63
CA GLY A 88 12.76 -5.27 -11.99
C GLY A 88 13.79 -4.17 -12.20
N TRP A 89 15.01 -4.59 -12.47
CA TRP A 89 16.16 -3.73 -12.69
C TRP A 89 16.67 -3.87 -14.11
N CYS A 90 16.85 -2.74 -14.80
CA CYS A 90 17.50 -2.73 -16.10
C CYS A 90 19.02 -2.60 -15.92
N ASN A 91 19.78 -3.64 -16.28
CA ASN A 91 21.23 -3.64 -16.12
C ASN A 91 21.97 -2.66 -17.05
N GLU A 92 21.40 -2.36 -18.21
CA GLU A 92 21.95 -1.42 -19.18
C GLU A 92 21.64 0.03 -18.78
N CYS A 93 20.36 0.30 -18.49
CA CYS A 93 19.91 1.64 -18.16
C CYS A 93 20.16 2.03 -16.70
N LYS A 94 20.48 1.09 -15.82
CA LYS A 94 20.69 1.31 -14.39
C LYS A 94 19.51 2.01 -13.70
N VAL A 95 18.30 1.53 -13.97
CA VAL A 95 17.05 2.07 -13.42
C VAL A 95 16.09 0.94 -13.05
N TYR A 96 15.23 1.20 -12.07
CA TYR A 96 14.10 0.33 -11.75
C TYR A 96 12.97 0.53 -12.77
N VAL A 97 12.34 -0.56 -13.15
CA VAL A 97 11.23 -0.56 -14.12
C VAL A 97 10.12 -1.49 -13.64
N SER A 98 8.89 -1.01 -13.73
CA SER A 98 7.65 -1.76 -13.49
C SER A 98 7.15 -2.33 -14.82
N GLY A 99 7.17 -3.66 -14.96
CA GLY A 99 6.82 -4.41 -16.15
C GLY A 99 7.87 -5.48 -16.48
N ASP A 100 7.85 -5.96 -17.73
CA ASP A 100 8.75 -7.05 -18.18
C ASP A 100 10.00 -6.54 -18.92
N LYS A 101 9.93 -5.33 -19.51
CA LYS A 101 10.98 -4.75 -20.36
C LYS A 101 11.22 -3.29 -20.04
N CYS A 102 12.47 -2.86 -20.19
CA CYS A 102 12.85 -1.47 -20.04
C CYS A 102 12.26 -0.61 -21.17
N GLY A 103 11.51 0.44 -20.83
CA GLY A 103 10.98 1.37 -21.84
C GLY A 103 12.02 2.26 -22.52
N LEU A 104 13.28 2.27 -22.04
CA LEU A 104 14.36 3.09 -22.59
C LEU A 104 15.22 2.31 -23.60
N CYS A 105 15.74 1.13 -23.24
CA CYS A 105 16.56 0.33 -24.14
C CYS A 105 15.84 -0.88 -24.77
N GLY A 106 14.63 -1.22 -24.30
CA GLY A 106 13.90 -2.42 -24.74
C GLY A 106 14.43 -3.75 -24.20
N GLY A 107 15.53 -3.72 -23.42
CA GLY A 107 16.14 -4.89 -22.81
C GLY A 107 15.31 -5.51 -21.68
N ASP A 108 15.59 -6.78 -21.40
CA ASP A 108 14.96 -7.54 -20.32
C ASP A 108 15.41 -7.05 -18.94
N LEU A 109 14.57 -7.29 -17.93
CA LEU A 109 14.78 -6.85 -16.56
C LEU A 109 15.25 -7.99 -15.67
N SER A 110 16.23 -7.72 -14.81
CA SER A 110 16.51 -8.59 -13.67
C SER A 110 15.35 -8.46 -12.68
N LYS A 111 14.61 -9.55 -12.49
CA LYS A 111 13.42 -9.55 -11.63
C LYS A 111 13.79 -9.52 -10.15
N ILE A 112 13.14 -8.64 -9.39
CA ILE A 112 13.29 -8.56 -7.94
C ILE A 112 12.03 -9.14 -7.32
N VAL A 113 12.16 -10.23 -6.56
CA VAL A 113 11.02 -10.91 -5.94
C VAL A 113 10.92 -10.49 -4.48
N PHE A 114 10.14 -9.44 -4.23
CA PHE A 114 9.82 -8.99 -2.88
C PHE A 114 8.78 -9.90 -2.23
N ALA A 115 8.89 -10.05 -0.92
CA ALA A 115 7.87 -10.71 -0.11
C ALA A 115 6.54 -9.95 -0.16
N PRO A 116 5.40 -10.63 0.08
CA PRO A 116 4.10 -9.99 0.17
C PRO A 116 4.10 -8.76 1.10
N PRO A 117 3.40 -7.68 0.72
CA PRO A 117 2.45 -7.59 -0.39
C PRO A 117 3.06 -7.22 -1.75
N CYS A 118 4.39 -7.18 -1.86
CA CYS A 118 5.15 -6.88 -3.08
C CYS A 118 4.99 -5.42 -3.55
N ASP A 119 5.10 -4.48 -2.62
CA ASP A 119 4.80 -3.05 -2.86
C ASP A 119 5.99 -2.15 -2.56
N PRO A 120 7.14 -2.37 -3.21
CA PRO A 120 8.30 -1.55 -2.93
C PRO A 120 8.05 -0.09 -3.32
N TRP A 121 8.60 0.83 -2.52
CA TRP A 121 8.59 2.25 -2.77
C TRP A 121 10.01 2.80 -2.86
N ILE A 122 10.13 4.01 -3.38
CA ILE A 122 11.40 4.74 -3.48
C ILE A 122 11.73 5.35 -2.12
N CYS A 123 12.88 4.99 -1.54
CA CYS A 123 13.30 5.53 -0.25
C CYS A 123 13.65 7.03 -0.36
N LEU A 124 12.92 7.86 0.37
CA LEU A 124 13.23 9.29 0.51
C LEU A 124 14.25 9.50 1.65
N ASP A 125 14.41 10.74 2.08
CA ASP A 125 15.53 11.20 2.91
C ASP A 125 15.69 10.41 4.21
N GLU A 126 14.70 10.44 5.12
CA GLU A 126 14.83 9.77 6.43
C GLU A 126 15.01 8.24 6.32
N GLU A 127 14.37 7.60 5.34
CA GLU A 127 14.47 6.15 5.13
C GLU A 127 15.87 5.78 4.61
N ARG A 128 16.36 6.54 3.64
CA ARG A 128 17.67 6.34 3.04
C ARG A 128 18.79 6.62 4.03
N GLU A 129 18.71 7.72 4.77
CA GLU A 129 19.66 8.06 5.82
C GLU A 129 19.71 6.96 6.88
N PHE A 130 18.55 6.47 7.33
CA PHE A 130 18.48 5.35 8.26
C PHE A 130 19.14 4.09 7.72
N ILE A 131 18.82 3.69 6.48
CA ILE A 131 19.37 2.48 5.86
C ILE A 131 20.89 2.58 5.70
N VAL A 132 21.39 3.72 5.22
CA VAL A 132 22.84 3.96 5.04
C VAL A 132 23.56 3.92 6.39
N LYS A 133 22.96 4.52 7.43
CA LYS A 133 23.48 4.45 8.81
C LYS A 133 23.58 3.01 9.30
N VAL A 134 22.51 2.23 9.15
CA VAL A 134 22.48 0.81 9.54
C VAL A 134 23.56 0.00 8.81
N LEU A 135 23.69 0.17 7.49
CA LEU A 135 24.70 -0.52 6.69
C LEU A 135 26.13 -0.20 7.15
N LYS A 136 26.39 1.08 7.48
CA LYS A 136 27.68 1.51 8.02
C LYS A 136 27.94 0.93 9.41
N GLU A 137 27.03 1.13 10.36
CA GLU A 137 27.26 0.82 11.78
C GLU A 137 27.19 -0.68 12.09
N LYS A 138 26.37 -1.44 11.37
CA LYS A 138 26.13 -2.86 11.66
C LYS A 138 26.92 -3.79 10.73
N PHE A 139 27.29 -3.34 9.54
CA PHE A 139 27.88 -4.19 8.50
C PHE A 139 29.16 -3.63 7.88
N ASP A 140 29.65 -2.47 8.33
CA ASP A 140 30.86 -1.80 7.78
C ASP A 140 30.76 -1.54 6.26
N ILE A 141 29.55 -1.28 5.77
CA ILE A 141 29.27 -0.98 4.37
C ILE A 141 28.96 0.51 4.24
N GLN A 142 29.88 1.25 3.62
CA GLN A 142 29.70 2.68 3.36
C GLN A 142 29.08 2.91 1.97
N LEU A 143 27.88 3.48 1.95
CA LEU A 143 27.19 3.92 0.74
C LEU A 143 27.08 5.45 0.70
N PRO A 144 26.95 6.06 -0.49
CA PRO A 144 26.56 7.47 -0.61
C PRO A 144 25.24 7.75 0.10
N LYS A 145 25.10 8.95 0.67
CA LYS A 145 23.86 9.36 1.36
C LYS A 145 22.67 9.41 0.42
N ASP A 146 22.90 9.72 -0.85
CA ASP A 146 21.89 9.88 -1.89
C ASP A 146 21.64 8.61 -2.70
N ILE A 147 22.12 7.43 -2.27
CA ILE A 147 21.94 6.14 -2.95
C ILE A 147 20.47 5.83 -3.34
N PHE A 148 20.24 5.30 -4.55
CA PHE A 148 18.90 4.95 -5.04
C PHE A 148 18.45 3.56 -4.56
N LEU A 149 17.64 3.56 -3.50
CA LEU A 149 17.13 2.34 -2.87
C LEU A 149 15.61 2.20 -3.05
N LEU A 150 15.17 0.94 -3.12
CA LEU A 150 13.78 0.60 -2.88
C LEU A 150 13.64 -0.11 -1.53
N ALA A 151 12.52 0.10 -0.85
CA ALA A 151 12.14 -0.65 0.34
C ALA A 151 10.76 -1.27 0.12
N ASN A 152 10.53 -2.49 0.60
CA ASN A 152 9.24 -3.16 0.65
C ASN A 152 8.89 -3.48 2.09
N ASN A 153 7.62 -3.31 2.49
CA ASN A 153 7.16 -3.54 3.84
C ASN A 153 6.28 -4.79 3.87
N GLY A 154 6.80 -5.88 4.43
CA GLY A 154 6.08 -7.12 4.62
C GLY A 154 5.62 -7.34 6.06
N VAL A 155 4.68 -8.27 6.21
CA VAL A 155 4.23 -8.78 7.51
C VAL A 155 4.20 -10.30 7.44
N GLU A 156 4.96 -10.95 8.31
CA GLU A 156 5.01 -12.40 8.41
C GLU A 156 4.91 -12.80 9.89
N ASN A 157 3.99 -13.72 10.21
CA ASN A 157 3.72 -14.15 11.59
C ASN A 157 3.51 -12.95 12.56
N ASN A 158 2.76 -11.95 12.11
CA ASN A 158 2.50 -10.71 12.86
C ASN A 158 3.74 -9.87 13.18
N VAL A 159 4.83 -10.03 12.43
CA VAL A 159 6.02 -9.19 12.58
C VAL A 159 6.25 -8.40 11.30
N PHE A 160 6.33 -7.08 11.43
CA PHE A 160 6.70 -6.21 10.31
C PHE A 160 8.17 -6.41 9.96
N PHE A 161 8.47 -6.38 8.68
CA PHE A 161 9.85 -6.31 8.21
C PHE A 161 9.96 -5.45 6.96
N TRP A 162 11.14 -4.90 6.75
CA TRP A 162 11.51 -4.31 5.47
C TRP A 162 12.48 -5.21 4.71
N GLU A 163 12.30 -5.23 3.40
CA GLU A 163 13.28 -5.71 2.44
C GLU A 163 13.84 -4.51 1.68
N ILE A 164 15.14 -4.30 1.78
CA ILE A 164 15.83 -3.21 1.10
C ILE A 164 16.47 -3.77 -0.16
N ALA A 165 16.15 -3.17 -1.30
CA ALA A 165 16.75 -3.52 -2.58
C ALA A 165 17.70 -2.44 -3.09
N TYR A 166 18.79 -2.90 -3.67
CA TYR A 166 19.72 -2.11 -4.45
C TYR A 166 20.05 -2.88 -5.73
N LYS A 167 19.88 -2.22 -6.89
CA LYS A 167 20.00 -2.81 -8.23
C LYS A 167 19.03 -3.98 -8.42
N ASP A 168 19.55 -5.17 -8.68
CA ASP A 168 18.84 -6.37 -9.09
C ASP A 168 18.48 -7.30 -7.93
N ARG A 169 18.73 -6.90 -6.68
CA ARG A 169 18.59 -7.80 -5.52
C ARG A 169 18.18 -7.09 -4.24
N ILE A 170 17.63 -7.88 -3.33
CA ILE A 170 17.39 -7.49 -1.94
C ILE A 170 18.70 -7.67 -1.19
N ILE A 171 19.20 -6.58 -0.58
CA ILE A 171 20.51 -6.53 0.08
C ILE A 171 20.42 -6.68 1.59
N MET A 172 19.28 -6.31 2.20
CA MET A 172 19.12 -6.32 3.65
C MET A 172 17.65 -6.56 4.02
N LYS A 173 17.43 -7.31 5.10
CA LYS A 173 16.15 -7.46 5.78
C LYS A 173 16.22 -6.80 7.16
N ILE A 174 15.25 -5.96 7.48
CA ILE A 174 15.10 -5.32 8.80
C ILE A 174 13.82 -5.85 9.43
N VAL A 175 13.88 -6.43 10.62
CA VAL A 175 12.72 -6.97 11.34
C VAL A 175 12.39 -6.08 12.52
N PHE A 176 11.15 -5.58 12.57
CA PHE A 176 10.68 -4.63 13.56
C PHE A 176 9.91 -5.35 14.67
N SER A 177 10.58 -5.68 15.77
CA SER A 177 9.96 -6.39 16.90
C SER A 177 9.17 -5.50 17.86
N SER A 178 9.41 -4.19 17.87
CA SER A 178 8.66 -3.20 18.65
C SER A 178 8.90 -1.79 18.10
N ILE A 179 8.34 -0.75 18.75
CA ILE A 179 8.55 0.67 18.36
C ILE A 179 10.01 1.09 18.61
N GLU A 180 10.66 0.47 19.59
CA GLU A 180 12.02 0.77 20.03
C GLU A 180 13.06 0.18 19.07
N GLU A 181 13.87 1.05 18.46
CA GLU A 181 14.90 0.69 17.47
C GLU A 181 15.93 -0.32 18.02
N SER A 182 16.18 -0.33 19.33
CA SER A 182 17.09 -1.26 20.00
C SER A 182 16.66 -2.72 19.86
N ASN A 183 15.37 -2.98 19.62
CA ASN A 183 14.81 -4.32 19.51
C ASN A 183 14.75 -4.82 18.06
N TRP A 184 15.17 -4.00 17.09
CA TRP A 184 15.11 -4.37 15.68
C TRP A 184 16.27 -5.29 15.31
N LYS A 185 16.01 -6.23 14.40
CA LYS A 185 17.02 -7.16 13.90
C LYS A 185 17.38 -6.82 12.47
N TYR A 186 18.66 -6.88 12.17
CA TYR A 186 19.22 -6.54 10.86
C TYR A 186 19.91 -7.76 10.29
N GLN A 187 19.59 -8.11 9.05
CA GLN A 187 20.20 -9.23 8.35
C GLN A 187 20.66 -8.77 6.98
N LEU A 188 21.96 -8.84 6.72
CA LEU A 188 22.51 -8.66 5.40
C LEU A 188 22.23 -9.93 4.57
N LEU A 189 21.70 -9.75 3.36
CA LEU A 189 21.31 -10.84 2.44
C LEU A 189 22.27 -11.00 1.26
N THR A 190 23.35 -10.22 1.25
CA THR A 190 24.36 -10.18 0.19
C THR A 190 25.73 -9.89 0.80
N THR A 191 26.77 -9.93 -0.01
CA THR A 191 28.13 -9.52 0.37
C THR A 191 28.45 -8.13 -0.19
N PHE A 192 29.36 -7.39 0.46
CA PHE A 192 29.79 -6.08 -0.06
C PHE A 192 30.33 -6.17 -1.50
N LYS A 193 31.05 -7.26 -1.83
CA LYS A 193 31.59 -7.50 -3.17
C LYS A 193 30.50 -7.55 -4.25
N GLU A 194 29.32 -8.07 -3.92
CA GLU A 194 28.20 -8.18 -4.86
C GLU A 194 27.47 -6.87 -5.12
N ILE A 195 27.50 -5.95 -4.15
CA ILE A 195 26.83 -4.64 -4.27
C ILE A 195 27.77 -3.53 -4.69
N ARG A 196 29.09 -3.72 -4.55
CA ARG A 196 30.11 -2.76 -4.95
C ARG A 196 29.89 -2.33 -6.40
N ASP A 197 29.95 -1.03 -6.62
CA ASP A 197 29.90 -0.43 -7.95
C ASP A 197 31.15 0.44 -8.18
N GLU A 198 31.50 0.63 -9.45
CA GLU A 198 32.48 1.64 -9.86
C GLU A 198 31.88 3.03 -9.69
N GLU A 199 30.60 3.18 -10.06
CA GLU A 199 29.81 4.40 -9.88
C GLU A 199 28.47 4.04 -9.21
N TRP A 200 28.23 4.60 -8.02
CA TRP A 200 27.00 4.35 -7.29
C TRP A 200 25.80 4.98 -8.00
N ILE A 201 24.69 4.24 -8.09
CA ILE A 201 23.45 4.78 -8.63
C ILE A 201 22.75 5.57 -7.53
N VAL A 202 22.78 6.90 -7.68
CA VAL A 202 22.20 7.84 -6.72
C VAL A 202 20.83 8.35 -7.19
N PHE A 203 19.98 8.67 -6.23
CA PHE A 203 18.67 9.28 -6.41
C PHE A 203 18.83 10.79 -6.54
N ASN A 204 18.89 11.23 -7.79
CA ASN A 204 18.95 12.63 -8.21
C ASN A 204 18.07 12.83 -9.45
N ASP A 205 17.94 14.08 -9.90
CA ASP A 205 17.07 14.43 -11.04
C ASP A 205 17.40 13.63 -12.30
N LYS A 206 18.69 13.41 -12.61
CA LYS A 206 19.12 12.64 -13.79
C LYS A 206 18.61 11.20 -13.73
N THR A 207 18.79 10.53 -12.59
CA THR A 207 18.32 9.15 -12.37
C THR A 207 16.80 9.08 -12.35
N ILE A 208 16.12 10.05 -11.73
CA ILE A 208 14.65 10.13 -11.70
C ILE A 208 14.10 10.30 -13.11
N GLN A 209 14.62 11.23 -13.90
CA GLN A 209 14.19 11.43 -15.29
C GLN A 209 14.41 10.20 -16.15
N LYS A 210 15.56 9.53 -16.01
CA LYS A 210 15.83 8.26 -16.70
C LYS A 210 14.82 7.18 -16.30
N THR A 211 14.48 7.11 -15.01
CA THR A 211 13.49 6.17 -14.48
C THR A 211 12.09 6.47 -14.99
N ILE A 212 11.68 7.74 -15.06
CA ILE A 212 10.41 8.18 -15.65
C ILE A 212 10.30 7.72 -17.11
N ILE A 213 11.33 8.01 -17.92
CA ILE A 213 11.34 7.63 -19.34
C ILE A 213 11.26 6.10 -19.50
N ALA A 214 12.03 5.36 -18.71
CA ALA A 214 12.03 3.89 -18.75
C ALA A 214 10.68 3.27 -18.34
N ASN A 215 9.85 4.00 -17.58
CA ASN A 215 8.53 3.55 -17.13
C ASN A 215 7.36 4.20 -17.89
N LYS A 216 7.62 5.05 -18.90
CA LYS A 216 6.58 5.81 -19.62
C LYS A 216 5.46 4.92 -20.16
N LYS A 217 5.79 3.82 -20.85
CA LYS A 217 4.80 2.89 -21.42
C LYS A 217 3.90 2.28 -20.34
N ARG A 218 4.47 1.92 -19.18
CA ARG A 218 3.72 1.39 -18.03
C ARG A 218 2.75 2.43 -17.49
N GLN A 219 3.22 3.67 -17.32
CA GLN A 219 2.39 4.81 -16.88
C GLN A 219 1.26 5.13 -17.84
N GLU A 220 1.49 5.06 -19.16
CA GLU A 220 0.45 5.24 -20.19
C GLU A 220 -0.64 4.17 -20.11
N ILE A 221 -0.26 2.90 -19.92
CA ILE A 221 -1.21 1.79 -19.75
C ILE A 221 -2.04 1.97 -18.47
N LEU A 222 -1.38 2.30 -17.35
CA LEU A 222 -2.04 2.56 -16.09
C LEU A 222 -3.03 3.72 -16.18
N PHE A 223 -2.60 4.85 -16.76
CA PHE A 223 -3.45 6.00 -17.00
C PHE A 223 -4.65 5.64 -17.88
N LYS A 224 -4.43 4.95 -19.01
CA LYS A 224 -5.51 4.54 -19.92
C LYS A 224 -6.54 3.65 -19.21
N ASN A 225 -6.07 2.65 -18.47
CA ASN A 225 -6.95 1.71 -17.77
C ASN A 225 -7.74 2.39 -16.65
N SER A 226 -7.09 3.20 -15.82
CA SER A 226 -7.77 3.97 -14.77
C SER A 226 -8.75 4.98 -15.36
N SER A 227 -8.40 5.63 -16.46
CA SER A 227 -9.27 6.60 -17.14
C SER A 227 -10.54 5.94 -17.71
N ALA A 228 -10.38 4.81 -18.39
CA ALA A 228 -11.52 4.06 -18.92
C ALA A 228 -12.43 3.59 -17.77
N PHE A 229 -11.83 3.06 -16.70
CA PHE A 229 -12.58 2.61 -15.53
C PHE A 229 -13.34 3.76 -14.84
N ILE A 230 -12.68 4.89 -14.57
CA ILE A 230 -13.33 6.07 -13.96
C ILE A 230 -14.51 6.52 -14.83
N LYS A 231 -14.29 6.72 -16.13
CA LYS A 231 -15.34 7.19 -17.05
C LYS A 231 -16.55 6.25 -17.09
N GLU A 232 -16.29 4.94 -17.19
CA GLU A 232 -17.34 3.92 -17.18
C GLU A 232 -18.14 3.97 -15.87
N GLN A 233 -17.46 3.93 -14.71
CA GLN A 233 -18.14 3.88 -13.43
C GLN A 233 -18.86 5.19 -13.09
N CYS A 234 -18.25 6.34 -13.37
CA CYS A 234 -18.89 7.64 -13.16
C CYS A 234 -20.11 7.86 -14.06
N SER A 235 -20.23 7.16 -15.19
CA SER A 235 -21.42 7.24 -16.04
C SER A 235 -22.66 6.55 -15.44
N LEU A 236 -22.49 5.72 -14.40
CA LEU A 236 -23.59 4.97 -13.77
C LEU A 236 -24.54 5.87 -12.97
N PHE A 237 -24.06 7.01 -12.48
CA PHE A 237 -24.83 7.95 -11.67
C PHE A 237 -24.80 9.34 -12.30
N LYS A 238 -25.91 10.07 -12.19
CA LYS A 238 -26.00 11.47 -12.65
C LYS A 238 -25.31 12.45 -11.70
N THR A 239 -25.14 12.05 -10.44
CA THR A 239 -24.45 12.83 -9.42
C THR A 239 -22.96 12.94 -9.74
N LYS A 240 -22.34 14.06 -9.37
CA LYS A 240 -20.89 14.19 -9.45
C LYS A 240 -20.25 13.11 -8.56
N PRO A 241 -19.19 12.41 -9.00
CA PRO A 241 -18.47 11.48 -8.14
C PRO A 241 -17.82 12.21 -6.95
N LEU A 242 -17.57 11.48 -5.87
CA LEU A 242 -16.83 11.94 -4.69
C LEU A 242 -15.40 11.42 -4.74
N ILE A 243 -14.40 12.28 -4.55
CA ILE A 243 -13.03 11.89 -4.28
C ILE A 243 -12.77 12.04 -2.77
N TYR A 244 -12.46 10.94 -2.08
CA TYR A 244 -11.94 11.04 -0.72
C TYR A 244 -10.47 11.46 -0.77
N PHE A 245 -10.17 12.67 -0.31
CA PHE A 245 -8.84 13.26 -0.35
C PHE A 245 -8.22 13.32 1.06
N SER A 246 -7.00 12.81 1.21
CA SER A 246 -6.29 12.73 2.50
C SER A 246 -4.86 13.29 2.47
N GLY A 247 -4.51 14.10 1.45
CA GLY A 247 -3.17 14.66 1.30
C GLY A 247 -2.05 13.66 1.03
N GLY A 248 -2.35 12.36 0.96
CA GLY A 248 -1.38 11.30 0.69
C GLY A 248 -1.15 11.08 -0.80
N LYS A 249 -0.04 10.43 -1.14
CA LYS A 249 0.38 10.12 -2.52
C LYS A 249 -0.73 9.48 -3.35
N GLU A 250 -1.47 8.52 -2.79
CA GLU A 250 -2.58 7.88 -3.49
C GLU A 250 -3.74 8.84 -3.82
N SER A 251 -4.16 9.67 -2.85
CA SER A 251 -5.23 10.65 -3.09
C SER A 251 -4.78 11.80 -4.00
N MET A 252 -3.50 12.17 -3.99
CA MET A 252 -2.91 13.14 -4.91
C MET A 252 -2.93 12.64 -6.35
N VAL A 253 -2.58 11.36 -6.58
CA VAL A 253 -2.70 10.73 -7.91
C VAL A 253 -4.15 10.72 -8.34
N MET A 254 -5.08 10.34 -7.47
CA MET A 254 -6.50 10.28 -7.81
C MET A 254 -7.06 11.66 -8.18
N TYR A 255 -6.76 12.71 -7.40
CA TYR A 255 -7.09 14.10 -7.73
C TYR A 255 -6.53 14.48 -9.12
N SER A 256 -5.25 14.21 -9.36
CA SER A 256 -4.59 14.50 -10.63
C SER A 256 -5.24 13.76 -11.82
N LEU A 257 -5.66 12.50 -11.64
CA LEU A 257 -6.36 11.75 -12.67
C LEU A 257 -7.69 12.43 -13.05
N PHE A 258 -8.51 12.81 -12.07
CA PHE A 258 -9.79 13.48 -12.32
C PHE A 258 -9.59 14.85 -13.00
N SER A 259 -8.63 15.65 -12.53
CA SER A 259 -8.33 16.97 -13.10
C SER A 259 -7.89 16.85 -14.56
N ARG A 260 -6.97 15.93 -14.87
CA ARG A 260 -6.50 15.67 -16.25
C ARG A 260 -7.58 15.11 -17.17
N LEU A 261 -8.59 14.44 -16.62
CA LEU A 261 -9.71 13.91 -17.39
C LEU A 261 -10.83 14.93 -17.59
N GLY A 262 -10.77 16.09 -16.92
CA GLY A 262 -11.84 17.09 -16.93
C GLY A 262 -13.16 16.55 -16.38
N ILE A 263 -13.09 15.64 -15.40
CA ILE A 263 -14.28 15.07 -14.76
C ILE A 263 -14.63 15.92 -13.55
N GLU A 264 -15.77 16.59 -13.63
CA GLU A 264 -16.31 17.33 -12.50
C GLU A 264 -16.57 16.40 -11.32
N ALA A 265 -16.09 16.77 -10.12
CA ALA A 265 -16.24 15.93 -8.92
C ALA A 265 -16.42 16.78 -7.66
N ASN A 266 -17.03 16.18 -6.65
CA ASN A 266 -16.91 16.67 -5.29
C ASN A 266 -15.63 16.09 -4.67
N VAL A 267 -14.88 16.88 -3.91
CA VAL A 267 -13.68 16.43 -3.21
C VAL A 267 -13.90 16.63 -1.72
N LEU A 268 -13.79 15.55 -0.94
CA LEU A 268 -14.05 15.56 0.50
C LEU A 268 -12.81 15.16 1.29
N THR A 269 -12.37 16.07 2.15
CA THR A 269 -11.36 15.81 3.17
C THR A 269 -11.99 15.80 4.55
N VAL A 270 -11.64 14.77 5.33
CA VAL A 270 -12.01 14.66 6.73
C VAL A 270 -10.73 14.63 7.57
N ALA A 271 -10.62 15.57 8.50
CA ALA A 271 -9.48 15.72 9.40
C ALA A 271 -10.01 15.63 10.85
N PRO A 272 -10.22 14.41 11.39
CA PRO A 272 -10.78 14.22 12.72
C PRO A 272 -9.89 14.76 13.88
N GLY A 273 -8.70 15.30 13.59
CA GLY A 273 -7.84 15.96 14.57
C GLY A 273 -6.74 15.03 15.12
N ALA A 274 -6.39 14.00 14.37
CA ALA A 274 -5.33 13.06 14.72
C ALA A 274 -4.24 12.97 13.63
N GLU A 275 -4.26 13.88 12.66
CA GLU A 275 -3.28 14.01 11.59
C GLU A 275 -1.95 14.53 12.15
N PHE A 276 -0.86 14.35 11.39
CA PHE A 276 0.39 15.06 11.69
C PHE A 276 0.22 16.56 11.41
N PRO A 277 0.83 17.47 12.19
CA PRO A 277 0.78 18.91 11.94
C PRO A 277 1.15 19.28 10.49
N ASP A 278 2.28 18.76 10.00
CA ASP A 278 2.73 18.96 8.60
C ASP A 278 1.73 18.43 7.56
N ASP A 279 1.05 17.32 7.86
CA ASP A 279 0.06 16.72 6.95
C ASP A 279 -1.20 17.60 6.87
N LEU A 280 -1.64 18.13 8.03
CA LEU A 280 -2.75 19.07 8.09
C LEU A 280 -2.41 20.38 7.37
N GLU A 281 -1.22 20.92 7.59
CA GLU A 281 -0.73 22.14 6.91
C GLU A 281 -0.70 21.93 5.40
N PHE A 282 -0.13 20.81 4.94
CA PHE A 282 -0.13 20.45 3.53
C PHE A 282 -1.55 20.38 2.93
N MET A 283 -2.50 19.75 3.63
CA MET A 283 -3.90 19.69 3.16
C MET A 283 -4.57 21.07 3.11
N LEU A 284 -4.30 21.94 4.08
CA LEU A 284 -4.84 23.31 4.13
C LEU A 284 -4.22 24.22 3.05
N GLU A 285 -2.97 24.01 2.70
CA GLU A 285 -2.34 24.70 1.57
C GLU A 285 -2.92 24.19 0.26
N PHE A 286 -2.93 22.86 0.06
CA PHE A 286 -3.38 22.25 -1.19
C PHE A 286 -4.88 22.44 -1.45
N LYS A 287 -5.68 22.64 -0.40
CA LYS A 287 -7.07 23.10 -0.49
C LYS A 287 -7.23 24.25 -1.49
N LYS A 288 -6.31 25.22 -1.50
CA LYS A 288 -6.35 26.38 -2.41
C LYS A 288 -6.23 25.96 -3.88
N ASN A 289 -5.44 24.93 -4.17
CA ASN A 289 -5.31 24.38 -5.52
C ASN A 289 -6.60 23.69 -5.97
N ILE A 290 -7.25 22.95 -5.08
CA ILE A 290 -8.52 22.27 -5.38
C ILE A 290 -9.63 23.30 -5.59
N GLU A 291 -9.73 24.33 -4.74
CA GLU A 291 -10.73 25.40 -4.85
C GLU A 291 -10.54 26.29 -6.08
N ALA A 292 -9.33 26.36 -6.63
CA ALA A 292 -9.02 27.11 -7.85
C ALA A 292 -9.32 26.33 -9.15
N ASP A 293 -9.55 25.02 -9.08
CA ASP A 293 -9.92 24.19 -10.23
C ASP A 293 -11.45 24.09 -10.32
N GLU A 294 -12.02 24.74 -11.34
CA GLU A 294 -13.48 24.85 -11.56
C GLU A 294 -14.20 23.50 -11.69
N ASN A 295 -13.48 22.41 -11.96
CA ASN A 295 -14.05 21.07 -12.01
C ASN A 295 -14.42 20.53 -10.62
N PHE A 296 -13.92 21.13 -9.54
CA PHE A 296 -14.05 20.58 -8.20
C PHE A 296 -14.84 21.46 -7.23
N ASN A 297 -15.78 20.83 -6.54
CA ASN A 297 -16.34 21.39 -5.32
C ASN A 297 -15.60 20.80 -4.13
N TYR A 298 -14.92 21.62 -3.34
CA TYR A 298 -14.17 21.15 -2.19
C TYR A 298 -14.94 21.26 -0.87
N TYR A 299 -14.85 20.20 -0.07
CA TYR A 299 -15.45 20.12 1.25
C TYR A 299 -14.41 19.65 2.27
N PHE A 300 -14.24 20.43 3.33
CA PHE A 300 -13.26 20.15 4.39
C PHE A 300 -13.94 20.11 5.76
N TYR A 301 -14.00 18.91 6.35
CA TYR A 301 -14.57 18.71 7.68
C TYR A 301 -13.46 18.39 8.68
N GLN A 302 -13.20 19.33 9.59
CA GLN A 302 -12.17 19.21 10.59
C GLN A 302 -12.78 19.12 12.00
N SER A 303 -12.10 18.39 12.88
CA SER A 303 -12.33 18.43 14.33
C SER A 303 -11.03 18.82 15.05
N ASP A 304 -11.14 19.28 16.29
CA ASP A 304 -10.01 19.73 17.11
C ASP A 304 -9.17 18.59 17.70
N GLY A 305 -9.62 17.34 17.55
CA GLY A 305 -8.95 16.15 18.08
C GLY A 305 -9.23 15.86 19.56
N ASN A 306 -9.91 16.75 20.30
CA ASN A 306 -10.12 16.59 21.74
C ASN A 306 -10.89 15.30 22.07
N ARG A 307 -11.97 15.02 21.33
CA ARG A 307 -12.76 13.78 21.51
C ARG A 307 -11.90 12.52 21.26
N ILE A 308 -10.90 12.57 20.38
CA ILE A 308 -9.99 11.44 20.12
C ILE A 308 -9.01 11.26 21.27
N ILE A 309 -8.43 12.34 21.77
CA ILE A 309 -7.52 12.29 22.93
C ILE A 309 -8.26 11.76 24.16
N GLU A 310 -9.50 12.19 24.39
CA GLU A 310 -10.36 11.66 25.45
C GLU A 310 -10.63 10.17 25.26
N ALA A 311 -10.95 9.73 24.04
CA ALA A 311 -11.16 8.32 23.73
C ALA A 311 -9.89 7.48 23.93
N LEU A 312 -8.71 7.96 23.50
CA LEU A 312 -7.43 7.30 23.73
C LEU A 312 -7.16 7.11 25.23
N ASN A 313 -7.37 8.16 26.02
CA ASN A 313 -7.10 8.16 27.46
C ASN A 313 -8.15 7.37 28.28
N SER A 314 -9.40 7.29 27.81
CA SER A 314 -10.47 6.54 28.49
C SER A 314 -10.49 5.05 28.13
N ARG A 315 -10.30 4.70 26.86
CA ARG A 315 -10.34 3.31 26.38
C ARG A 315 -9.06 2.55 26.67
N LYS A 316 -7.94 3.25 26.89
CA LYS A 316 -6.61 2.73 27.28
C LYS A 316 -5.97 1.73 26.33
N VAL A 317 -6.66 1.27 25.28
CA VAL A 317 -6.10 0.42 24.23
C VAL A 317 -6.58 0.92 22.87
N LEU A 318 -5.63 1.04 21.93
CA LEU A 318 -5.91 1.22 20.52
C LEU A 318 -5.23 0.08 19.75
N SER A 319 -6.03 -0.78 19.11
CA SER A 319 -5.55 -1.98 18.42
C SER A 319 -5.92 -1.97 16.95
N ALA A 320 -5.12 -2.62 16.11
CA ALA A 320 -5.50 -2.89 14.71
C ALA A 320 -6.76 -3.78 14.61
N LYS A 321 -7.06 -4.57 15.65
CA LYS A 321 -8.24 -5.45 15.75
C LYS A 321 -9.53 -4.70 16.08
N ASP A 322 -9.40 -3.62 16.84
CA ASP A 322 -10.52 -2.76 17.23
C ASP A 322 -10.21 -1.31 16.84
N PRO A 323 -10.30 -0.97 15.54
CA PRO A 323 -9.97 0.35 15.03
C PRO A 323 -11.12 1.34 15.26
N TRP A 324 -11.54 1.48 16.51
CA TRP A 324 -12.67 2.35 16.89
C TRP A 324 -12.50 3.78 16.40
N CYS A 325 -11.26 4.28 16.28
CA CYS A 325 -10.98 5.63 15.79
C CYS A 325 -11.51 5.86 14.37
N ARG A 326 -11.53 4.81 13.53
CA ARG A 326 -12.08 4.85 12.18
C ARG A 326 -13.61 4.93 12.19
N ILE A 327 -14.25 4.21 13.10
CA ILE A 327 -15.72 4.07 13.17
C ILE A 327 -16.33 5.30 13.84
N ASP A 328 -15.78 5.67 15.00
CA ASP A 328 -16.38 6.66 15.89
C ASP A 328 -16.07 8.10 15.48
N PHE A 329 -15.04 8.33 14.67
CA PHE A 329 -14.61 9.68 14.29
C PHE A 329 -14.56 9.85 12.78
N LYS A 330 -13.74 9.05 12.08
CA LYS A 330 -13.53 9.23 10.64
C LYS A 330 -14.80 8.94 9.83
N LYS A 331 -15.51 7.85 10.14
CA LYS A 331 -16.77 7.48 9.47
C LYS A 331 -17.90 8.45 9.81
N GLU A 332 -17.98 8.93 11.05
CA GLU A 332 -18.95 9.96 11.48
C GLU A 332 -18.82 11.21 10.58
N LEU A 333 -17.62 11.79 10.48
CA LEU A 333 -17.37 12.98 9.66
C LEU A 333 -17.61 12.74 8.17
N LYS A 334 -17.21 11.57 7.63
CA LYS A 334 -17.50 11.22 6.23
C LYS A 334 -19.00 11.20 5.97
N ASN A 335 -19.78 10.57 6.84
CA ASN A 335 -21.23 10.45 6.67
C ASN A 335 -21.95 11.80 6.77
N ILE A 336 -21.50 12.69 7.67
CA ILE A 336 -22.00 14.07 7.75
C ILE A 336 -21.76 14.77 6.41
N GLY A 337 -20.52 14.78 5.93
CA GLY A 337 -20.19 15.45 4.67
C GLY A 337 -20.93 14.87 3.47
N THR A 338 -20.98 13.55 3.33
CA THR A 338 -21.67 12.93 2.19
C THR A 338 -23.18 13.18 2.22
N LYS A 339 -23.81 13.27 3.41
CA LYS A 339 -25.24 13.56 3.52
C LYS A 339 -25.55 15.00 3.11
N GLU A 340 -24.67 15.95 3.43
CA GLU A 340 -24.81 17.36 3.02
C GLU A 340 -24.65 17.53 1.50
N ILE A 341 -23.63 16.88 0.93
CA ILE A 341 -23.29 16.98 -0.50
C ILE A 341 -24.39 16.35 -1.38
N TYR A 342 -24.81 15.13 -1.05
CA TYR A 342 -25.66 14.31 -1.93
C TYR A 342 -27.14 14.25 -1.53
N LYS A 343 -27.49 14.69 -0.30
CA LYS A 343 -28.89 14.79 0.16
C LYS A 343 -29.72 13.50 0.01
N GLY A 344 -29.07 12.33 0.04
CA GLY A 344 -29.71 11.02 -0.09
C GLY A 344 -29.68 10.41 -1.49
N ASP A 345 -29.12 11.12 -2.49
CA ASP A 345 -28.88 10.55 -3.82
C ASP A 345 -27.72 9.55 -3.79
N ASP A 346 -27.79 8.52 -4.64
CA ASP A 346 -26.70 7.58 -4.86
C ASP A 346 -25.56 8.21 -5.67
N PHE A 347 -24.31 7.86 -5.32
CA PHE A 347 -23.12 8.42 -5.97
C PHE A 347 -21.94 7.45 -5.98
N ILE A 348 -20.97 7.74 -6.85
CA ILE A 348 -19.67 7.07 -6.89
C ILE A 348 -18.75 7.67 -5.82
N ALA A 349 -18.17 6.82 -4.97
CA ALA A 349 -17.12 7.20 -4.04
C ALA A 349 -15.77 6.63 -4.47
N CYS A 350 -14.78 7.49 -4.69
CA CYS A 350 -13.45 7.11 -5.14
C CYS A 350 -12.47 7.09 -3.96
N GLU A 351 -11.79 5.95 -3.76
CA GLU A 351 -10.71 5.79 -2.79
C GLU A 351 -9.42 5.31 -3.47
N GLY A 352 -8.28 5.71 -2.91
CA GLY A 352 -6.96 5.46 -3.46
C GLY A 352 -6.39 4.10 -3.06
N SER A 353 -7.24 3.11 -2.79
CA SER A 353 -6.76 1.82 -2.28
C SER A 353 -6.16 0.96 -3.38
N ARG A 354 -5.05 0.27 -3.07
CA ARG A 354 -4.27 -0.54 -4.01
C ARG A 354 -4.16 -1.98 -3.57
N TRP A 355 -4.18 -2.92 -4.51
CA TRP A 355 -4.01 -4.36 -4.26
C TRP A 355 -2.66 -4.73 -3.65
N TYR A 356 -1.68 -3.84 -3.77
CA TYR A 356 -0.34 -4.06 -3.24
C TYR A 356 -0.18 -3.53 -1.80
N GLU A 357 -1.16 -2.87 -1.19
CA GLU A 357 -0.97 -2.31 0.16
C GLU A 357 -0.81 -3.36 1.27
N ASN A 358 -1.57 -4.46 1.19
CA ASN A 358 -1.57 -5.54 2.19
C ASN A 358 -2.35 -6.77 1.65
N ASP A 359 -2.40 -7.86 2.42
CA ASP A 359 -3.09 -9.11 2.03
C ASP A 359 -4.61 -8.94 1.87
N PHE A 360 -5.25 -8.13 2.70
CA PHE A 360 -6.68 -7.87 2.62
C PHE A 360 -7.05 -7.09 1.34
N ARG A 361 -6.35 -5.98 1.06
CA ARG A 361 -6.54 -5.18 -0.15
C ARG A 361 -6.18 -5.95 -1.41
N ARG A 362 -5.18 -6.84 -1.37
CA ARG A 362 -4.83 -7.69 -2.51
C ARG A 362 -6.01 -8.48 -3.04
N ARG A 363 -6.98 -8.80 -2.19
CA ARG A 363 -8.16 -9.60 -2.51
C ARG A 363 -9.41 -8.77 -2.80
N HIS A 364 -9.34 -7.45 -2.69
CA HIS A 364 -10.50 -6.59 -2.84
C HIS A 364 -10.96 -6.40 -4.30
N PRO A 365 -12.27 -6.42 -4.55
CA PRO A 365 -12.79 -6.04 -5.87
C PRO A 365 -12.57 -4.55 -6.13
N LYS A 366 -12.51 -4.16 -7.41
CA LYS A 366 -12.39 -2.74 -7.81
C LYS A 366 -13.65 -1.92 -7.55
N VAL A 367 -14.80 -2.57 -7.40
CA VAL A 367 -16.11 -1.96 -7.15
C VAL A 367 -16.77 -2.71 -5.99
N ASN A 368 -17.25 -1.98 -4.98
CA ASN A 368 -17.92 -2.58 -3.84
C ASN A 368 -18.85 -1.62 -3.09
N PHE A 369 -19.71 -2.18 -2.24
CA PHE A 369 -20.39 -1.45 -1.18
C PHE A 369 -19.65 -1.64 0.14
N ILE A 370 -19.67 -0.61 1.01
CA ILE A 370 -19.07 -0.67 2.35
C ILE A 370 -20.16 -0.48 3.40
N SER A 371 -20.21 -1.39 4.37
CA SER A 371 -21.22 -1.35 5.43
C SER A 371 -21.19 -0.04 6.22
N GLY A 372 -22.36 0.57 6.32
CA GLY A 372 -22.62 1.85 7.00
C GLY A 372 -22.09 3.10 6.29
N TYR A 373 -21.74 2.99 5.01
CA TYR A 373 -21.68 4.12 4.07
C TYR A 373 -22.84 3.97 3.10
N GLN A 374 -23.97 4.62 3.41
CA GLN A 374 -25.19 4.54 2.60
C GLN A 374 -25.04 5.36 1.32
N HIS A 375 -25.71 4.92 0.25
CA HIS A 375 -25.76 5.61 -1.06
C HIS A 375 -24.42 5.70 -1.80
N GLN A 376 -23.39 4.97 -1.36
CA GLN A 376 -22.05 5.04 -1.96
C GLN A 376 -21.70 3.74 -2.68
N LEU A 377 -21.50 3.81 -4.00
CA LEU A 377 -20.79 2.77 -4.74
C LEU A 377 -19.30 3.10 -4.74
N TRP A 378 -18.50 2.31 -4.02
CA TRP A 378 -17.07 2.56 -3.88
C TRP A 378 -16.32 1.99 -5.08
N ILE A 379 -15.42 2.80 -5.64
CA ILE A 379 -14.54 2.40 -6.73
C ILE A 379 -13.07 2.67 -6.36
N HIS A 380 -12.17 1.82 -6.87
CA HIS A 380 -10.73 1.89 -6.63
C HIS A 380 -9.96 2.03 -7.95
N PRO A 381 -9.90 3.24 -8.54
CA PRO A 381 -9.36 3.43 -9.89
C PRO A 381 -7.89 3.05 -10.05
N ILE A 382 -7.14 3.12 -8.96
CA ILE A 382 -5.71 2.84 -8.92
C ILE A 382 -5.38 1.49 -8.27
N ALA A 383 -6.36 0.57 -8.15
CA ALA A 383 -6.18 -0.71 -7.49
C ALA A 383 -4.94 -1.51 -7.99
N GLU A 384 -4.63 -1.40 -9.29
CA GLU A 384 -3.52 -2.10 -9.96
C GLU A 384 -2.15 -1.43 -9.86
N TRP A 385 -2.07 -0.27 -9.20
CA TRP A 385 -0.86 0.52 -9.13
C TRP A 385 -0.01 0.07 -7.93
N THR A 386 1.28 -0.14 -8.15
CA THR A 386 2.25 -0.31 -7.04
C THR A 386 2.63 1.05 -6.46
N SER A 387 3.22 1.07 -5.27
CA SER A 387 3.75 2.28 -4.64
C SER A 387 4.84 2.91 -5.52
N PHE A 388 5.66 2.09 -6.16
CA PHE A 388 6.60 2.54 -7.20
C PHE A 388 5.88 3.24 -8.36
N ASP A 389 4.81 2.64 -8.92
CA ASP A 389 4.02 3.27 -10.00
C ASP A 389 3.45 4.63 -9.56
N ILE A 390 2.97 4.74 -8.32
CA ILE A 390 2.46 5.99 -7.73
C ILE A 390 3.56 7.05 -7.67
N TRP A 391 4.75 6.72 -7.15
CA TRP A 391 5.86 7.66 -7.08
C TRP A 391 6.34 8.12 -8.45
N ILE A 392 6.47 7.20 -9.42
CA ILE A 392 6.82 7.57 -10.79
C ILE A 392 5.78 8.53 -11.38
N TYR A 393 4.49 8.29 -11.14
CA TYR A 393 3.45 9.21 -11.59
C TYR A 393 3.58 10.59 -10.92
N MET A 394 3.76 10.65 -9.60
CA MET A 394 3.95 11.90 -8.87
C MET A 394 5.11 12.72 -9.44
N PHE A 395 6.26 12.09 -9.69
CA PHE A 395 7.41 12.77 -10.29
C PHE A 395 7.15 13.20 -11.74
N THR A 396 6.49 12.34 -12.53
CA THR A 396 6.16 12.63 -13.94
C THR A 396 5.23 13.83 -14.07
N GLN A 397 4.28 13.98 -13.14
CA GLN A 397 3.31 15.09 -13.13
C GLN A 397 3.75 16.25 -12.23
N SER A 398 4.94 16.17 -11.63
CA SER A 398 5.46 17.16 -10.68
C SER A 398 4.44 17.52 -9.58
N LEU A 399 3.75 16.50 -9.05
CA LEU A 399 2.75 16.71 -8.00
C LEU A 399 3.42 17.13 -6.69
N PRO A 400 2.81 18.03 -5.90
CA PRO A 400 3.25 18.30 -4.54
C PRO A 400 3.34 17.02 -3.71
N ILE A 401 4.46 16.86 -3.01
CA ILE A 401 4.71 15.72 -2.13
C ILE A 401 4.50 16.21 -0.70
N ASN A 402 3.65 15.51 0.04
CA ASN A 402 3.41 15.80 1.45
C ASN A 402 4.72 15.70 2.25
N PRO A 403 5.10 16.72 3.05
CA PRO A 403 6.39 16.76 3.74
C PRO A 403 6.67 15.55 4.65
N VAL A 404 5.61 14.90 5.16
CA VAL A 404 5.75 13.70 6.00
C VAL A 404 6.49 12.56 5.29
N TYR A 405 6.40 12.45 3.96
CA TYR A 405 7.14 11.40 3.25
C TYR A 405 8.66 11.56 3.39
N TYR A 406 9.19 12.79 3.48
CA TYR A 406 10.63 13.03 3.72
C TYR A 406 11.04 12.72 5.16
N LYS A 407 10.09 12.70 6.11
CA LYS A 407 10.28 12.26 7.51
C LYS A 407 10.15 10.74 7.69
N GLY A 408 10.04 9.98 6.59
CA GLY A 408 10.05 8.52 6.58
C GLY A 408 8.68 7.86 6.83
N PHE A 409 7.59 8.60 6.64
CA PHE A 409 6.24 8.06 6.71
C PHE A 409 5.82 7.48 5.34
N GLN A 410 5.54 6.17 5.23
CA GLN A 410 5.17 5.54 3.93
C GLN A 410 3.73 5.88 3.46
N ARG A 411 2.92 6.46 4.34
CA ARG A 411 1.51 6.82 4.10
C ARG A 411 1.11 7.98 5.02
N THR A 412 0.19 8.83 4.56
CA THR A 412 -0.49 9.77 5.47
C THR A 412 -1.46 8.96 6.33
N THR A 413 -1.35 9.13 7.64
CA THR A 413 -2.20 8.48 8.64
C THR A 413 -2.19 9.32 9.91
N CYS A 414 -2.92 8.86 10.90
CA CYS A 414 -2.94 9.47 12.21
C CYS A 414 -1.65 9.12 13.00
N TRP A 415 -1.15 10.04 13.82
CA TRP A 415 0.19 9.96 14.45
C TRP A 415 0.43 8.76 15.39
N MET A 416 -0.63 8.15 15.95
CA MET A 416 -0.60 6.95 16.80
C MET A 416 -1.22 5.69 16.19
N CYS A 417 -1.36 5.62 14.87
CA CYS A 417 -2.08 4.52 14.22
C CYS A 417 -1.40 3.14 14.48
N PRO A 418 -2.09 2.12 15.03
CA PRO A 418 -1.48 0.81 15.31
C PRO A 418 -1.31 -0.08 14.07
N ILE A 419 -1.79 0.37 12.90
CA ILE A 419 -1.76 -0.40 11.64
C ILE A 419 -0.46 -0.17 10.86
N VAL A 420 0.29 0.88 11.18
CA VAL A 420 1.57 1.17 10.50
C VAL A 420 2.72 0.35 11.08
N ASN A 421 3.80 0.22 10.32
CA ASN A 421 5.00 -0.45 10.81
C ASN A 421 5.65 0.33 11.98
N PRO A 422 6.47 -0.34 12.81
CA PRO A 422 7.08 0.33 13.97
C PRO A 422 8.08 1.42 13.62
N PHE A 423 8.70 1.38 12.44
CA PHE A 423 9.53 2.49 11.97
C PHE A 423 8.72 3.78 11.89
N HIS A 424 7.52 3.72 11.33
CA HIS A 424 6.60 4.86 11.26
C HIS A 424 6.25 5.41 12.65
N LEU A 425 5.96 4.55 13.64
CA LEU A 425 5.70 4.99 15.01
C LEU A 425 6.94 5.57 15.70
N SER A 426 8.13 5.00 15.44
CA SER A 426 9.40 5.54 15.92
C SER A 426 9.65 6.94 15.36
N ARG A 427 9.40 7.17 14.07
CA ARG A 427 9.48 8.51 13.45
C ARG A 427 8.43 9.47 13.99
N SER A 428 7.20 8.99 14.22
CA SER A 428 6.16 9.79 14.88
C SER A 428 6.62 10.30 16.25
N LYS A 429 7.18 9.43 17.10
CA LYS A 429 7.74 9.83 18.42
C LYS A 429 8.93 10.78 18.30
N LYS A 430 9.80 10.57 17.31
CA LYS A 430 11.00 11.40 17.07
C LYS A 430 10.62 12.82 16.65
N TYR A 431 9.67 12.97 15.73
CA TYR A 431 9.37 14.26 15.09
C TYR A 431 8.24 15.04 15.78
N TYR A 432 7.35 14.37 16.50
CA TYR A 432 6.19 14.99 17.14
C TYR A 432 6.00 14.52 18.59
N PRO A 433 7.04 14.62 19.45
CA PRO A 433 6.97 14.13 20.84
C PRO A 433 5.80 14.74 21.63
N GLU A 434 5.45 15.99 21.37
CA GLU A 434 4.35 16.72 22.02
C GLU A 434 2.96 16.11 21.75
N LEU A 435 2.77 15.39 20.64
CA LEU A 435 1.53 14.66 20.39
C LEU A 435 1.44 13.43 21.28
N TRP A 436 2.56 12.75 21.51
CA TRP A 436 2.64 11.56 22.34
C TRP A 436 2.47 11.88 23.83
N GLU A 437 2.87 13.07 24.28
CA GLU A 437 2.63 13.55 25.65
C GLU A 437 1.13 13.70 26.00
N LYS A 438 0.25 13.80 24.99
CA LYS A 438 -1.21 13.87 25.19
C LYS A 438 -1.81 12.51 25.58
N ILE A 439 -1.10 11.42 25.30
CA ILE A 439 -1.48 10.06 25.70
C ILE A 439 -0.90 9.78 27.08
N LYS A 440 -1.76 9.40 28.03
CA LYS A 440 -1.33 9.03 29.38
C LYS A 440 -1.13 7.51 29.51
N ASP A 441 -2.20 6.75 29.32
CA ASP A 441 -2.24 5.31 29.61
C ASP A 441 -2.69 4.46 28.40
N CYS A 442 -2.71 5.01 27.18
CA CYS A 442 -3.15 4.26 26.01
C CYS A 442 -2.04 3.34 25.50
N ARG A 443 -2.26 2.03 25.61
CA ARG A 443 -1.42 1.02 24.96
C ARG A 443 -1.78 0.92 23.49
N LEU A 444 -0.77 1.11 22.63
CA LEU A 444 -0.90 0.81 21.21
C LEU A 444 -0.62 -0.67 21.00
N GLU A 445 -1.68 -1.40 20.66
CA GLU A 445 -1.59 -2.78 20.19
C GLU A 445 -1.56 -2.76 18.66
N ALA A 446 -0.44 -2.28 18.14
CA ALA A 446 0.06 -2.91 16.93
C ALA A 446 0.36 -4.38 17.29
N PHE A 447 0.22 -5.29 16.34
CA PHE A 447 0.49 -6.72 16.54
C PHE A 447 -0.60 -7.46 17.33
N GLY A 448 -1.46 -8.17 16.59
CA GLY A 448 -2.47 -9.01 17.17
C GLY A 448 -2.59 -10.30 16.38
N ASP A 449 -2.23 -11.41 17.02
CA ASP A 449 -2.35 -12.76 16.53
C ASP A 449 -3.80 -13.08 16.17
N ASP A 450 -4.12 -13.18 14.89
CA ASP A 450 -5.36 -13.82 14.49
C ASP A 450 -5.17 -14.69 13.24
N ASN A 451 -5.09 -16.00 13.47
CA ASN A 451 -5.15 -17.00 12.41
C ASN A 451 -6.59 -17.23 11.89
N SER A 452 -7.60 -16.56 12.46
CA SER A 452 -9.02 -16.76 12.20
C SER A 452 -9.67 -15.69 11.33
N GLN A 453 -9.19 -14.44 11.33
CA GLN A 453 -9.71 -13.38 10.47
C GLN A 453 -8.60 -12.67 9.70
N ASP A 454 -8.82 -12.46 8.39
CA ASP A 454 -8.03 -11.50 7.63
C ASP A 454 -8.30 -10.12 8.28
N LEU A 455 -7.32 -9.59 9.03
CA LEU A 455 -7.46 -8.27 9.65
C LEU A 455 -7.88 -7.25 8.56
N PRO A 456 -8.88 -6.38 8.82
CA PRO A 456 -9.55 -5.57 7.81
C PRO A 456 -8.73 -4.34 7.34
N TYR A 457 -7.45 -4.56 7.00
CA TYR A 457 -6.49 -3.53 6.61
C TYR A 457 -6.93 -2.71 5.38
#